data_AF-A0A6H0A5M2-F1
#
_entry.id   AF-A0A6H0A5M2-F1
#
_cell.length_a   1.000
_cell.length_b   1.000
_cell.length_c   1.000
_cell.angle_alpha   90.00
_cell.angle_beta   90.00
_cell.angle_gamma   90.00
#
_symmetry.space_group_name_H-M   'P 1'
#
loop_
_entity.id
_entity.type
_entity.pdbx_description
1 polymer ?
#
loop_
_entity_poly.entity_id
_entity_poly.type
_entity_poly.pdbx_seq_one_letter_code
_entity_poly.pdbx_strand_id
1 'polypeptide(L)'
;MAVIRCLAPADGLQGVMACLRESDSLAGILVVAFLLIGWLAMQSLAEARRYRQIRERQPTMSAPPPFGSVRHADAVYTFANREFYQVMLAEMEKALFAAGYELTRDESRRMMLSDADRHEVSRRVFRVRQSFISPLLSEQLLSESADAAEKDGFSARWLSVLIQGSERQGWYITRSR
;
A
#
# COMPACT_ATOMS: atom_id res chain seq x y z
N MET A 1 -49.98 10.07 -21.18
CA MET A 1 -49.66 8.73 -21.70
C MET A 1 -48.96 8.86 -23.07
N ALA A 2 -47.69 9.28 -23.12
CA ALA A 2 -46.94 9.42 -24.38
C ALA A 2 -45.41 9.17 -24.23
N VAL A 3 -44.86 9.26 -23.02
CA VAL A 3 -43.40 9.22 -22.80
C VAL A 3 -42.79 7.81 -22.84
N ILE A 4 -43.60 6.75 -22.74
CA ILE A 4 -43.11 5.37 -22.62
C ILE A 4 -42.80 4.72 -23.99
N ARG A 5 -43.15 5.35 -25.12
CA ARG A 5 -42.86 4.79 -26.46
C ARG A 5 -41.45 5.06 -26.99
N CYS A 6 -40.64 5.88 -26.33
CA CYS A 6 -39.29 6.22 -26.82
C CYS A 6 -38.21 5.18 -26.47
N LEU A 7 -38.55 4.09 -25.77
CA LEU A 7 -37.56 3.17 -25.19
C LEU A 7 -37.75 1.69 -25.60
N ALA A 8 -38.33 1.41 -26.77
CA ALA A 8 -38.34 0.06 -27.35
C ALA A 8 -37.87 0.07 -28.83
N PRO A 9 -37.23 -1.01 -29.30
CA PRO A 9 -36.02 -0.92 -30.10
C PRO A 9 -36.32 -0.95 -31.61
N ALA A 10 -36.10 0.18 -32.28
CA ALA A 10 -35.80 0.20 -33.70
C ALA A 10 -34.99 1.46 -34.01
N ASP A 11 -33.82 1.25 -34.59
CA ASP A 11 -33.12 2.21 -35.44
C ASP A 11 -32.44 3.43 -34.77
N GLY A 12 -31.52 3.12 -33.85
CA GLY A 12 -30.25 3.86 -33.70
C GLY A 12 -30.30 5.40 -33.71
N LEU A 13 -29.21 6.02 -34.15
CA LEU A 13 -28.99 7.48 -34.14
C LEU A 13 -30.09 8.29 -34.86
N GLN A 14 -30.85 7.66 -35.76
CA GLN A 14 -31.95 8.28 -36.51
C GLN A 14 -33.22 8.46 -35.67
N GLY A 15 -33.55 7.51 -34.78
CA GLY A 15 -34.70 7.65 -33.86
C GLY A 15 -34.51 8.78 -32.84
N VAL A 16 -33.27 9.01 -32.40
CA VAL A 16 -32.91 10.12 -31.51
C VAL A 16 -33.04 11.48 -32.23
N MET A 17 -32.64 11.54 -33.50
CA MET A 17 -32.76 12.76 -34.33
C MET A 17 -34.23 13.14 -34.62
N ALA A 18 -35.13 12.16 -34.73
CA ALA A 18 -36.55 12.42 -34.93
C ALA A 18 -37.22 13.03 -33.68
N CYS A 19 -36.90 12.55 -32.47
CA CYS A 19 -37.41 13.14 -31.22
C CYS A 19 -36.90 14.57 -30.96
N LEU A 20 -35.68 14.89 -31.42
CA LEU A 20 -35.12 16.25 -31.35
C LEU A 20 -35.81 17.23 -32.29
N ARG A 21 -36.55 16.76 -33.29
CA ARG A 21 -37.23 17.60 -34.30
C ARG A 21 -38.65 17.99 -33.89
N GLU A 22 -39.27 17.26 -32.97
CA GLU A 22 -40.71 17.39 -32.65
C GLU A 22 -40.97 17.92 -31.22
N SER A 23 -39.92 18.09 -30.41
CA SER A 23 -39.93 18.93 -29.22
C SER A 23 -39.22 20.24 -29.54
N ASP A 24 -39.82 21.38 -29.17
CA ASP A 24 -39.32 22.74 -29.45
C ASP A 24 -37.79 22.79 -29.47
N SER A 25 -37.22 23.08 -30.64
CA SER A 25 -35.81 22.80 -30.98
C SER A 25 -34.80 23.34 -29.97
N LEU A 26 -35.17 24.37 -29.22
CA LEU A 26 -34.42 24.95 -28.10
C LEU A 26 -34.21 23.97 -26.94
N ALA A 27 -35.24 23.23 -26.53
CA ALA A 27 -35.16 22.32 -25.39
C ALA A 27 -34.18 21.15 -25.65
N GLY A 28 -34.24 20.58 -26.86
CA GLY A 28 -33.32 19.53 -27.30
C GLY A 28 -31.85 20.00 -27.35
N ILE A 29 -31.61 21.19 -27.91
CA ILE A 29 -30.27 21.79 -27.99
C ILE A 29 -29.72 22.08 -26.58
N LEU A 30 -30.55 22.58 -25.66
CA LEU A 30 -30.14 22.86 -24.28
C LEU A 30 -29.71 21.60 -23.55
N VAL A 31 -30.46 20.50 -23.68
CA VAL A 31 -30.11 19.22 -23.04
C VAL A 31 -28.76 18.71 -23.54
N VAL A 32 -28.52 18.75 -24.85
CA VAL A 32 -27.24 18.34 -25.44
C VAL A 32 -26.09 19.25 -24.97
N ALA A 33 -26.33 20.56 -24.90
CA ALA A 33 -25.34 21.52 -24.40
C ALA A 33 -24.97 21.25 -22.91
N PHE A 34 -25.95 20.99 -22.05
CA PHE A 34 -25.71 20.65 -20.64
C PHE A 34 -24.94 19.35 -20.47
N LEU A 35 -25.22 18.33 -21.29
CA LEU A 35 -24.48 17.06 -21.27
C LEU A 35 -23.03 17.25 -21.70
N LEU A 36 -22.76 18.07 -22.72
CA LEU A 36 -21.40 18.38 -23.17
C LEU A 36 -20.62 19.17 -22.11
N ILE A 37 -21.25 20.16 -21.47
CA ILE A 37 -20.63 20.92 -20.38
C ILE A 37 -20.32 20.01 -19.18
N GLY A 38 -21.27 19.15 -18.79
CA GLY A 38 -21.07 18.17 -17.72
C GLY A 38 -19.94 17.19 -18.03
N TRP A 39 -19.85 16.73 -19.29
CA TRP A 39 -18.76 15.88 -19.76
C TRP A 39 -17.39 16.57 -19.69
N LEU A 40 -17.28 17.80 -20.21
CA LEU A 40 -16.06 18.61 -20.16
C LEU A 40 -15.63 18.94 -18.72
N ALA A 41 -16.60 19.20 -17.83
CA ALA A 41 -16.34 19.40 -16.41
C ALA A 41 -15.80 18.13 -15.75
N MET A 42 -16.35 16.96 -16.07
CA MET A 42 -15.84 15.67 -15.58
C MET A 42 -14.44 15.36 -16.10
N GLN A 43 -14.15 15.65 -17.37
CA GLN A 43 -12.81 15.49 -17.94
C GLN A 43 -11.79 16.42 -17.28
N SER A 44 -12.11 17.70 -17.12
CA SER A 44 -11.21 18.66 -16.47
C SER A 44 -10.99 18.34 -14.99
N LEU A 45 -12.00 17.83 -14.28
CA LEU A 45 -11.85 17.33 -12.91
C LEU A 45 -11.00 16.05 -12.85
N ALA A 46 -11.17 15.13 -13.82
CA ALA A 46 -10.35 13.93 -13.90
C ALA A 46 -8.87 14.27 -14.19
N GLU A 47 -8.62 15.22 -15.09
CA GLU A 47 -7.28 15.74 -15.39
C GLU A 47 -6.68 16.49 -14.20
N ALA A 48 -7.46 17.34 -13.52
CA ALA A 48 -7.02 18.02 -12.30
C ALA A 48 -6.70 17.04 -11.16
N ARG A 49 -7.47 15.95 -11.03
CA ARG A 49 -7.17 14.87 -10.08
C ARG A 49 -5.90 14.13 -10.46
N ARG A 50 -5.69 13.80 -11.74
CA ARG A 50 -4.43 13.22 -12.23
C ARG A 50 -3.24 14.17 -11.98
N TYR A 51 -3.41 15.46 -12.23
CA TYR A 51 -2.38 16.48 -11.99
C TYR A 51 -2.05 16.61 -10.50
N ARG A 52 -3.04 16.56 -9.60
CA ARG A 52 -2.82 16.53 -8.16
C ARG A 52 -2.09 15.27 -7.73
N GLN A 53 -2.50 14.09 -8.22
CA GLN A 53 -1.84 12.82 -7.91
C GLN A 53 -0.39 12.79 -8.44
N ILE A 54 -0.13 13.34 -9.63
CA ILE A 54 1.22 13.47 -10.19
C ILE A 54 2.04 14.45 -9.36
N ARG A 55 1.47 15.58 -8.93
CA ARG A 55 2.13 16.59 -8.10
C ARG A 55 2.41 16.11 -6.67
N GLU A 56 1.55 15.28 -6.10
CA GLU A 56 1.76 14.59 -4.82
C GLU A 56 2.84 13.50 -4.93
N ARG A 57 2.98 12.88 -6.11
CA ARG A 57 4.02 11.88 -6.41
C ARG A 57 5.34 12.47 -6.88
N GLN A 58 5.32 13.70 -7.40
CA GLN A 58 6.53 14.42 -7.79
C GLN A 58 7.18 14.92 -6.50
N PRO A 59 8.39 14.45 -6.15
CA PRO A 59 9.17 15.17 -5.17
C PRO A 59 9.34 16.56 -5.78
N THR A 60 8.77 17.59 -5.14
CA THR A 60 9.16 18.96 -5.41
C THR A 60 10.69 18.96 -5.49
N MET A 61 11.26 19.33 -6.64
CA MET A 61 12.68 19.60 -6.80
C MET A 61 13.03 20.81 -5.94
N SER A 62 12.91 20.66 -4.63
CA SER A 62 13.44 21.57 -3.63
C SER A 62 14.95 21.40 -3.66
N ALA A 63 15.69 22.49 -3.49
CA ALA A 63 17.11 22.43 -3.25
C ALA A 63 17.44 21.32 -2.22
N PRO A 64 18.56 20.60 -2.39
CA PRO A 64 18.96 19.55 -1.47
C PRO A 64 18.95 20.09 -0.04
N PRO A 65 18.51 19.28 0.94
CA PRO A 65 18.42 19.74 2.32
C PRO A 65 19.81 20.17 2.82
N PRO A 66 19.92 21.26 3.61
CA PRO A 66 21.19 21.64 4.19
C PRO A 66 21.78 20.48 5.00
N PHE A 67 23.11 20.31 4.93
CA PHE A 67 23.81 19.29 5.69
C PHE A 67 23.52 19.45 7.19
N GLY A 68 23.25 18.34 7.87
CA GLY A 68 22.89 18.32 9.29
C GLY A 68 21.47 18.80 9.63
N SER A 69 20.67 19.23 8.65
CA SER A 69 19.26 19.59 8.91
C SER A 69 18.40 18.37 9.23
N VAL A 70 17.24 18.59 9.86
CA VAL A 70 16.24 17.53 10.12
C VAL A 70 15.86 16.79 8.84
N ARG A 71 15.66 17.52 7.72
CA ARG A 71 15.35 16.92 6.42
C ARG A 71 16.51 16.06 5.88
N HIS A 72 17.75 16.47 6.12
CA HIS A 72 18.91 15.65 5.76
C HIS A 72 19.00 14.38 6.62
N ALA A 73 18.78 14.50 7.94
CA ALA A 73 18.78 13.35 8.84
C ALA A 73 17.68 12.34 8.51
N ASP A 74 16.46 12.79 8.19
CA ASP A 74 15.35 11.92 7.78
C ASP A 74 15.64 11.19 6.45
N ALA A 75 16.25 11.89 5.49
CA ALA A 75 16.70 11.29 4.23
C ALA A 75 17.78 10.23 4.45
N VAL A 76 18.79 10.51 5.29
CA VAL A 76 19.83 9.54 5.66
C VAL A 76 19.24 8.37 6.44
N TYR A 77 18.31 8.62 7.36
CA TYR A 77 17.62 7.57 8.11
C TYR A 77 16.87 6.63 7.17
N THR A 78 16.08 7.18 6.25
CA THR A 78 15.34 6.41 5.24
C THR A 78 16.28 5.59 4.37
N PHE A 79 17.37 6.19 3.89
CA PHE A 79 18.38 5.50 3.07
C PHE A 79 19.05 4.36 3.84
N ALA A 80 19.63 4.66 5.01
CA ALA A 80 20.44 3.72 5.78
C ALA A 80 19.63 2.56 6.37
N ASN A 81 18.37 2.80 6.73
CA ASN A 81 17.54 1.78 7.39
C ASN A 81 16.67 0.99 6.41
N ARG A 82 16.52 1.43 5.15
CA ARG A 82 15.66 0.73 4.19
C ARG A 82 16.08 -0.72 3.99
N GLU A 83 17.34 -0.94 3.62
CA GLU A 83 17.85 -2.29 3.36
C GLU A 83 17.82 -3.14 4.65
N PHE A 84 18.20 -2.52 5.77
CA PHE A 84 18.15 -3.16 7.09
C PHE A 84 16.77 -3.75 7.39
N TYR A 85 15.70 -2.94 7.28
CA TYR A 85 14.34 -3.44 7.50
C TYR A 85 13.86 -4.40 6.41
N GLN A 86 14.24 -4.21 5.16
CA GLN A 86 13.87 -5.13 4.07
C GLN A 86 14.39 -6.54 4.30
N VAL A 87 15.66 -6.67 4.71
CA VAL A 87 16.27 -7.97 5.00
C VAL A 87 15.57 -8.69 6.16
N MET A 88 15.21 -7.95 7.22
CA MET A 88 14.49 -8.51 8.36
C MET A 88 13.04 -8.89 8.03
N LEU A 89 12.33 -8.07 7.24
CA LEU A 89 10.97 -8.39 6.78
C LEU A 89 10.97 -9.64 5.88
N ALA A 90 11.96 -9.78 5.01
CA ALA A 90 12.11 -10.96 4.16
C ALA A 90 12.39 -12.22 4.99
N GLU A 91 13.22 -12.12 6.04
CA GLU A 91 13.45 -13.26 6.94
C GLU A 91 12.21 -13.60 7.75
N MET A 92 11.47 -12.59 8.22
CA MET A 92 10.20 -12.78 8.92
C MET A 92 9.21 -13.53 8.03
N GLU A 93 9.01 -13.11 6.77
CA GLU A 93 8.13 -13.79 5.82
C GLU A 93 8.53 -15.26 5.61
N LYS A 94 9.82 -15.54 5.39
CA LYS A 94 10.33 -16.91 5.24
C LYS A 94 10.08 -17.76 6.49
N ALA A 95 10.30 -17.20 7.68
CA ALA A 95 10.11 -17.91 8.95
C ALA A 95 8.63 -18.18 9.22
N LEU A 96 7.75 -17.20 8.94
CA LEU A 96 6.30 -17.36 9.01
C LEU A 96 5.82 -18.47 8.07
N PHE A 97 6.27 -18.45 6.82
CA PHE A 97 5.93 -19.47 5.83
C PHE A 97 6.36 -20.87 6.28
N ALA A 98 7.58 -21.02 6.79
CA ALA A 98 8.08 -22.29 7.32
C ALA A 98 7.25 -22.81 8.51
N ALA A 99 6.64 -21.91 9.31
CA ALA A 99 5.76 -22.25 10.43
C ALA A 99 4.28 -22.44 10.03
N GLY A 100 3.96 -22.37 8.72
CA GLY A 100 2.60 -22.57 8.20
C GLY A 100 1.72 -21.33 8.26
N TYR A 101 2.32 -20.14 8.21
CA TYR A 101 1.62 -18.86 8.13
C TYR A 101 1.89 -18.16 6.79
N GLU A 102 0.98 -17.27 6.38
CA GLU A 102 1.12 -16.40 5.23
C GLU A 102 0.77 -14.95 5.61
N LEU A 103 1.09 -13.99 4.73
CA LEU A 103 0.69 -12.60 4.89
C LEU A 103 -0.57 -12.29 4.08
N THR A 104 -1.50 -11.55 4.69
CA THR A 104 -2.76 -11.13 4.07
C THR A 104 -2.97 -9.63 4.20
N ARG A 105 -3.73 -9.06 3.25
CA ARG A 105 -4.26 -7.68 3.33
C ARG A 105 -5.61 -7.60 4.06
N ASP A 106 -6.24 -8.74 4.30
CA ASP A 106 -7.53 -8.86 4.98
C ASP A 106 -7.34 -8.95 6.50
N GLU A 107 -7.65 -7.88 7.22
CA GLU A 107 -7.53 -7.79 8.68
C GLU A 107 -8.43 -8.79 9.41
N SER A 108 -9.58 -9.17 8.84
CA SER A 108 -10.52 -10.10 9.49
C SER A 108 -9.93 -11.50 9.66
N ARG A 109 -8.91 -11.83 8.86
CA ARG A 109 -8.17 -13.10 8.92
C ARG A 109 -6.93 -13.04 9.81
N ARG A 110 -6.68 -11.92 10.50
CA ARG A 110 -5.50 -11.75 11.34
C ARG A 110 -5.46 -12.81 12.44
N MET A 111 -4.29 -13.40 12.64
CA MET A 111 -4.00 -14.36 13.70
C MET A 111 -2.76 -13.96 14.50
N MET A 112 -2.75 -14.38 15.76
CA MET A 112 -1.56 -14.34 16.60
C MET A 112 -0.74 -15.62 16.38
N LEU A 113 0.58 -15.48 16.45
CA LEU A 113 1.49 -16.63 16.47
C LEU A 113 1.33 -17.40 17.79
N SER A 114 1.52 -18.72 17.74
CA SER A 114 1.75 -19.52 18.94
C SER A 114 3.05 -19.09 19.63
N ASP A 115 3.21 -19.38 20.93
CA ASP A 115 4.44 -19.02 21.64
C ASP A 115 5.67 -19.70 21.04
N ALA A 116 5.55 -20.95 20.60
CA ALA A 116 6.62 -21.69 19.95
C ALA A 116 7.02 -21.06 18.61
N ASP A 117 6.05 -20.74 17.76
CA ASP A 117 6.33 -20.10 16.46
C ASP A 117 6.87 -18.67 16.65
N ARG A 118 6.32 -17.92 17.62
CA ARG A 118 6.79 -16.58 17.94
C ARG A 118 8.24 -16.61 18.38
N HIS A 119 8.60 -17.58 19.22
CA HIS A 119 9.97 -17.79 19.67
C HIS A 119 10.92 -18.06 18.49
N GLU A 120 10.60 -19.05 17.65
CA GLU A 120 11.40 -19.42 16.47
C GLU A 120 11.56 -18.25 15.48
N VAL A 121 10.46 -17.61 15.10
CA VAL A 121 10.48 -16.47 14.16
C VAL A 121 11.29 -15.32 14.75
N SER A 122 11.14 -15.03 16.04
CA SER A 122 11.88 -13.94 16.69
C SER A 122 13.39 -14.17 16.71
N ARG A 123 13.81 -15.42 16.93
CA ARG A 123 15.22 -15.82 16.95
C ARG A 123 15.85 -15.68 15.57
N ARG A 124 15.17 -16.14 14.52
CA ARG A 124 15.64 -16.00 13.12
C ARG A 124 15.80 -14.55 12.70
N VAL A 125 14.78 -13.73 12.96
CA VAL A 125 14.81 -12.29 12.66
C VAL A 125 15.95 -11.59 13.42
N PHE A 126 16.14 -11.91 14.70
CA PHE A 126 17.23 -11.32 15.49
C PHE A 126 18.60 -11.71 14.94
N ARG A 127 18.81 -12.97 14.56
CA ARG A 127 20.08 -13.40 13.96
C ARG A 127 20.39 -12.64 12.68
N VAL A 128 19.42 -12.49 11.79
CA VAL A 128 19.59 -11.71 10.56
C VAL A 128 19.88 -10.23 10.86
N ARG A 129 19.18 -9.64 11.83
CA ARG A 129 19.48 -8.29 12.32
C ARG A 129 20.93 -8.17 12.77
N GLN A 130 21.41 -9.11 13.57
CA GLN A 130 22.74 -9.09 14.16
C GLN A 130 23.83 -9.29 13.10
N SER A 131 23.63 -10.22 12.16
CA SER A 131 24.53 -10.41 11.02
C SER A 131 24.62 -9.17 10.13
N PHE A 132 23.52 -8.44 9.95
CA PHE A 132 23.52 -7.20 9.15
C PHE A 132 24.37 -6.10 9.79
N ILE A 133 24.25 -5.89 11.11
CA ILE A 133 24.98 -4.82 11.82
C ILE A 133 26.41 -5.25 12.21
N SER A 134 26.72 -6.53 12.18
CA SER A 134 28.01 -7.09 12.58
C SER A 134 28.41 -8.23 11.64
N PRO A 135 28.75 -7.93 10.37
CA PRO A 135 28.97 -8.94 9.34
C PRO A 135 30.19 -9.84 9.59
N LEU A 136 31.11 -9.43 10.46
CA LEU A 136 32.30 -10.20 10.84
C LEU A 136 32.09 -11.05 12.11
N LEU A 137 30.88 -11.08 12.66
CA LEU A 137 30.57 -11.90 13.83
C LEU A 137 30.64 -13.38 13.44
N SER A 138 31.35 -14.19 14.24
CA SER A 138 31.40 -15.64 14.02
C SER A 138 30.03 -16.26 14.30
N GLU A 139 29.76 -17.42 13.69
CA GLU A 139 28.51 -18.16 13.90
C GLU A 139 28.29 -18.52 15.38
N GLN A 140 29.36 -18.86 16.09
CA GLN A 140 29.31 -19.14 17.53
C GLN A 140 28.82 -17.91 18.32
N LEU A 141 29.47 -16.75 18.12
CA LEU A 141 29.09 -15.52 18.82
C LEU A 141 27.70 -15.02 18.41
N LEU A 142 27.29 -15.28 17.17
CA LEU A 142 25.94 -14.98 16.70
C LEU A 142 24.89 -15.84 17.44
N SER A 143 25.17 -17.12 17.65
CA SER A 143 24.29 -18.00 18.42
C SER A 143 24.22 -17.57 19.90
N GLU A 144 25.37 -17.30 20.52
CA GLU A 144 25.43 -16.82 21.92
C GLU A 144 24.67 -15.49 22.09
N SER A 145 24.81 -14.58 21.13
CA SER A 145 24.06 -13.31 21.09
C SER A 145 22.56 -13.54 20.95
N ALA A 146 22.13 -14.49 20.12
CA ALA A 146 20.72 -14.84 19.96
C ALA A 146 20.14 -15.45 21.25
N ASP A 147 20.88 -16.33 21.93
CA ASP A 147 20.49 -16.93 23.21
C ASP A 147 20.32 -15.85 24.30
N ALA A 148 21.26 -14.92 24.38
CA ALA A 148 21.18 -13.80 25.32
C ALA A 148 20.00 -12.87 25.01
N ALA A 149 19.83 -12.49 23.74
CA ALA A 149 18.74 -11.61 23.31
C ALA A 149 17.36 -12.24 23.54
N GLU A 150 17.26 -13.56 23.44
CA GLU A 150 16.06 -14.31 23.74
C GLU A 150 15.74 -14.30 25.23
N LYS A 151 16.74 -14.64 26.07
CA LYS A 151 16.59 -14.62 27.53
C LYS A 151 16.14 -13.24 28.05
N ASP A 152 16.64 -12.18 27.45
CA ASP A 152 16.30 -10.79 27.83
C ASP A 152 15.03 -10.28 27.13
N GLY A 153 14.38 -11.10 26.30
CA GLY A 153 13.15 -10.75 25.57
C GLY A 153 13.35 -9.73 24.44
N PHE A 154 14.61 -9.44 24.08
CA PHE A 154 14.95 -8.49 23.02
C PHE A 154 14.55 -8.99 21.64
N SER A 155 14.76 -10.28 21.34
CA SER A 155 14.35 -10.90 20.07
C SER A 155 12.83 -10.77 19.86
N ALA A 156 12.05 -11.10 20.89
CA ALA A 156 10.60 -11.00 20.88
C ALA A 156 10.11 -9.54 20.71
N ARG A 157 10.77 -8.58 21.36
CA ARG A 157 10.47 -7.15 21.20
C ARG A 157 10.69 -6.70 19.77
N TRP A 158 11.77 -7.17 19.13
CA TRP A 158 12.07 -6.79 17.75
C TRP A 158 11.08 -7.37 16.76
N LEU A 159 10.67 -8.63 16.93
CA LEU A 159 9.59 -9.21 16.13
C LEU A 159 8.28 -8.42 16.29
N SER A 160 7.94 -8.00 17.51
CA SER A 160 6.75 -7.17 17.75
C SER A 160 6.80 -5.83 17.00
N VAL A 161 7.97 -5.20 16.88
CA VAL A 161 8.13 -3.97 16.08
C VAL A 161 7.85 -4.24 14.61
N LEU A 162 8.37 -5.33 14.04
CA LEU A 162 8.13 -5.68 12.64
C LEU A 162 6.66 -6.01 12.37
N ILE A 163 6.01 -6.77 13.26
CA ILE A 163 4.59 -7.10 13.16
C ILE A 163 3.75 -5.82 13.20
N GLN A 164 3.89 -5.00 14.25
CA GLN A 164 3.11 -3.76 14.37
C GLN A 164 3.38 -2.78 13.23
N GLY A 165 4.63 -2.70 12.76
CA GLY A 165 5.00 -1.93 11.59
C GLY A 165 4.28 -2.42 10.33
N SER A 166 4.22 -3.74 10.14
CA SER A 166 3.52 -4.37 9.02
C SER A 166 2.01 -4.16 9.09
N GLU A 167 1.40 -4.30 10.27
CA GLU A 167 -0.03 -4.07 10.49
C GLU A 167 -0.42 -2.63 10.16
N ARG A 168 0.41 -1.64 10.55
CA ARG A 168 0.20 -0.22 10.17
C ARG A 168 0.27 0.03 8.67
N GLN A 169 0.91 -0.87 7.92
CA GLN A 169 0.96 -0.84 6.46
C GLN A 169 -0.08 -1.77 5.80
N GLY A 170 -1.02 -2.30 6.59
CA GLY A 170 -2.12 -3.17 6.13
C GLY A 170 -1.66 -4.57 5.76
N TRP A 171 -0.67 -5.12 6.45
CA TRP A 171 -0.22 -6.51 6.32
C TRP A 171 -0.42 -7.24 7.64
N TYR A 172 -1.09 -8.39 7.57
CA TYR A 172 -1.45 -9.19 8.73
C TYR A 172 -1.00 -10.64 8.55
N ILE A 173 -0.68 -11.32 9.65
CA ILE A 173 -0.36 -12.75 9.66
C ILE A 173 -1.67 -13.54 9.66
N THR A 174 -1.77 -14.58 8.83
CA THR A 174 -2.88 -15.56 8.82
C THR A 174 -2.31 -16.96 8.67
N ARG A 175 -3.11 -18.01 8.94
CA ARG A 175 -2.73 -19.38 8.60
C ARG A 175 -2.67 -19.55 7.08
N SER A 176 -1.66 -20.27 6.59
CA SER A 176 -1.62 -20.77 5.22
C SER A 176 -2.79 -21.73 4.99
N ARG A 177 -3.33 -21.73 3.76
CA ARG A 177 -4.37 -22.68 3.35
C ARG A 177 -3.85 -24.09 3.19
#